data_AF-A0A969NBW1-F1
#
_entry.id   AF-A0A969NBW1-F1
#
_cell.length_a   1.000
_cell.length_b   1.000
_cell.length_c   1.000
_cell.angle_alpha   90.00
_cell.angle_beta   90.00
_cell.angle_gamma   90.00
#
_symmetry.space_group_name_H-M   'P 1'
#
loop_
_entity.id
_entity.type
_entity.pdbx_description
1 polymer ?
#
loop_
_entity_poly.entity_id
_entity_poly.type
_entity_poly.pdbx_seq_one_letter_code
_entity_poly.pdbx_strand_id
1 'polypeptide(L)'
;MAIAVPVANDFLQIPLSDVNSALVFNVLINGQESVINWAGTTSLNDEFIKQDIVLYPNPVKNILTLKGVEPNSELSIYSLNGELLRQVKVENSTVNFENLTPNNYLIKVKGKKTTFSKIIIKE
;
A
#
# COMPACT_ATOMS: atom_id res chain seq x y z
N MET A 1 16.49 -37.47 43.38
CA MET A 1 15.77 -38.17 42.30
C MET A 1 15.39 -37.10 41.28
N ALA A 2 16.16 -36.97 40.21
CA ALA A 2 15.92 -35.94 39.20
C ALA A 2 14.86 -36.46 38.23
N ILE A 3 13.71 -35.78 38.18
CA ILE A 3 12.68 -36.04 37.17
C ILE A 3 13.03 -35.15 35.98
N ALA A 4 13.59 -35.77 34.94
CA ALA A 4 13.75 -35.12 33.65
C ALA A 4 12.36 -34.86 33.06
N VAL A 5 11.98 -33.60 32.92
CA VAL A 5 10.81 -33.21 32.13
C VAL A 5 11.26 -33.21 30.66
N PRO A 6 10.67 -34.03 29.78
CA PRO A 6 11.03 -34.02 28.37
C PRO A 6 10.58 -32.70 27.76
N VAL A 7 11.47 -32.03 27.04
CA VAL A 7 11.17 -30.81 26.28
C VAL A 7 10.40 -31.22 25.02
N ALA A 8 9.11 -31.52 25.19
CA ALA A 8 8.17 -31.57 24.09
C ALA A 8 7.76 -30.12 23.76
N ASN A 9 7.53 -29.84 22.49
CA ASN A 9 7.11 -28.53 22.00
C ASN A 9 5.69 -28.18 22.52
N ASP A 10 5.59 -27.71 23.77
CA ASP A 10 4.33 -27.35 24.44
C ASP A 10 3.81 -25.99 23.94
N PHE A 11 3.27 -25.98 22.72
CA PHE A 11 2.50 -24.85 22.22
C PHE A 11 1.00 -25.07 22.46
N LEU A 12 0.33 -24.07 23.04
CA LEU A 12 -1.13 -24.01 23.08
C LEU A 12 -1.65 -23.64 21.68
N GLN A 13 -2.30 -24.58 20.99
CA GLN A 13 -2.92 -24.33 19.69
C GLN A 13 -4.39 -23.95 19.86
N ILE A 14 -4.80 -22.82 19.29
CA ILE A 14 -6.19 -22.36 19.32
C ILE A 14 -6.67 -22.27 17.87
N PRO A 15 -7.57 -23.17 17.43
CA PRO A 15 -8.13 -23.10 16.09
C PRO A 15 -9.02 -21.86 15.99
N LEU A 16 -8.74 -20.99 15.02
CA LEU A 16 -9.57 -19.84 14.71
C LEU A 16 -10.40 -20.12 13.46
N SER A 17 -11.68 -19.76 13.51
CA SER A 17 -12.56 -19.77 12.34
C SER A 17 -12.37 -18.54 11.44
N ASP A 18 -11.78 -17.47 11.99
CA ASP A 18 -11.49 -16.21 11.28
C ASP A 18 -10.14 -15.64 11.74
N VAL A 19 -9.27 -15.32 10.78
CA VAL A 19 -7.93 -14.77 10.99
C VAL A 19 -7.93 -13.27 11.36
N ASN A 20 -9.07 -12.58 11.20
CA ASN A 20 -9.23 -11.14 11.49
C ASN A 20 -9.79 -10.85 12.89
N SER A 21 -9.98 -11.88 13.71
CA SER A 21 -10.47 -11.72 15.08
C SER A 21 -9.34 -11.31 16.02
N ALA A 22 -9.57 -10.30 16.86
CA ALA A 22 -8.69 -10.00 17.98
C ALA A 22 -8.87 -11.08 19.06
N LEU A 23 -7.77 -11.69 19.50
CA LEU A 23 -7.74 -12.59 20.64
C LEU A 23 -7.23 -11.84 21.86
N VAL A 24 -7.90 -12.04 22.99
CA VAL A 24 -7.50 -11.48 24.28
C VAL A 24 -7.23 -12.64 25.23
N PHE A 25 -6.01 -12.70 25.74
CA PHE A 25 -5.59 -13.70 26.71
C PHE A 25 -5.35 -13.05 28.07
N ASN A 26 -6.04 -13.54 29.09
CA ASN A 26 -5.71 -13.23 30.47
C ASN A 26 -4.73 -14.29 30.96
N VAL A 27 -3.49 -13.89 31.26
CA VAL A 27 -2.42 -14.78 31.68
C VAL A 27 -1.95 -14.36 33.07
N LEU A 28 -1.71 -15.34 33.94
CA LEU A 28 -1.09 -15.11 35.24
C LEU A 28 0.42 -15.34 35.11
N ILE A 29 1.23 -14.31 35.29
CA ILE A 29 2.69 -14.39 35.28
C ILE A 29 3.19 -14.06 36.69
N ASN A 30 3.84 -15.02 37.37
CA ASN A 30 4.36 -14.85 38.73
C ASN A 30 3.32 -14.36 39.75
N GLY A 31 2.05 -14.75 39.60
CA GLY A 31 0.96 -14.34 40.50
C GLY A 31 0.32 -12.99 40.16
N GLN A 32 0.71 -12.36 39.06
CA GLN A 32 0.08 -11.13 38.56
C GLN A 32 -0.71 -11.41 37.29
N GLU A 33 -1.94 -10.89 37.22
CA GLU A 33 -2.75 -10.95 36.00
C GLU A 33 -2.18 -9.98 34.95
N SER A 34 -2.07 -10.45 33.72
CA SER A 34 -1.62 -9.69 32.56
C SER A 34 -2.52 -10.00 31.37
N VAL A 35 -2.84 -8.97 30.59
CA VAL A 35 -3.70 -9.10 29.41
C VAL A 35 -2.85 -9.00 28.15
N ILE A 36 -2.91 -10.02 27.30
CA ILE A 36 -2.22 -10.07 26.01
C ILE A 36 -3.26 -9.94 24.92
N ASN A 37 -3.17 -8.86 24.13
CA ASN A 37 -4.02 -8.65 22.97
C ASN A 37 -3.26 -9.07 21.70
N TRP A 38 -3.79 -10.04 20.98
CA TRP A 38 -3.27 -10.47 19.69
C TRP A 38 -4.26 -10.10 18.59
N ALA A 39 -3.90 -9.13 17.75
CA ALA A 39 -4.70 -8.73 16.60
C ALA A 39 -4.00 -9.17 15.32
N GLY A 40 -4.51 -10.23 14.69
CA GLY A 40 -4.17 -10.58 13.31
C GLY A 40 -4.88 -9.59 12.38
N THR A 41 -4.20 -8.54 11.94
CA THR A 41 -4.74 -7.68 10.87
C THR A 41 -4.31 -8.23 9.52
N THR A 42 -5.23 -8.87 8.81
CA THR A 42 -5.05 -9.12 7.37
C THR A 42 -5.85 -8.07 6.60
N SER A 43 -5.39 -6.82 6.62
CA SER A 43 -5.87 -5.85 5.63
C SER A 43 -5.10 -6.08 4.33
N LEU A 44 -5.51 -7.10 3.58
CA LEU A 44 -5.38 -7.09 2.14
C LEU A 44 -6.80 -7.01 1.61
N ASN A 45 -7.29 -5.79 1.39
CA ASN A 45 -8.46 -5.62 0.56
C ASN A 45 -8.08 -6.22 -0.81
N ASP A 46 -8.82 -7.24 -1.25
CA ASP A 46 -8.64 -7.92 -2.55
C ASP A 46 -8.73 -6.96 -3.77
N GLU A 47 -8.98 -5.66 -3.56
CA GLU A 47 -8.80 -4.62 -4.57
C GLU A 47 -7.33 -4.30 -4.92
N PHE A 48 -6.35 -4.84 -4.18
CA PHE A 48 -4.94 -4.80 -4.53
C PHE A 48 -4.50 -5.89 -5.52
N ILE A 49 -5.43 -6.56 -6.23
CA ILE A 49 -5.07 -7.25 -7.48
C ILE A 49 -4.56 -6.19 -8.45
N LYS A 50 -3.23 -6.06 -8.47
CA LYS A 50 -2.40 -5.26 -9.37
C LYS A 50 -3.04 -5.13 -10.76
N GLN A 51 -3.76 -4.04 -10.97
CA GLN A 51 -3.57 -3.33 -12.23
C GLN A 51 -2.14 -2.82 -12.14
N ASP A 52 -1.20 -3.49 -12.81
CA ASP A 52 0.16 -3.01 -12.97
C ASP A 52 0.10 -1.71 -13.77
N ILE A 53 -0.21 -0.60 -13.07
CA ILE A 53 -0.19 0.71 -13.67
C ILE A 53 1.27 1.08 -13.86
N VAL A 54 1.71 1.03 -15.12
CA VAL A 54 3.10 1.31 -15.49
C VAL A 54 3.17 2.73 -16.02
N LEU A 55 4.05 3.51 -15.41
CA LEU A 55 4.40 4.86 -15.83
C LEU A 55 5.79 4.82 -16.46
N TYR A 56 5.92 5.24 -17.71
CA TYR A 56 7.20 5.28 -18.41
C TYR A 56 7.25 6.39 -19.47
N PRO A 57 8.45 6.93 -19.79
CA PRO A 57 9.71 6.68 -19.11
C PRO A 57 9.80 7.43 -17.76
N ASN A 58 10.56 6.89 -16.82
CA ASN A 58 11.02 7.58 -15.62
C ASN A 58 12.54 7.41 -15.55
N PRO A 59 13.37 8.45 -15.74
CA PRO A 59 13.02 9.87 -15.89
C PRO A 59 12.24 10.23 -17.17
N VAL A 60 11.36 11.24 -17.09
CA VAL A 60 10.58 11.76 -18.22
C VAL A 60 11.26 12.97 -18.84
N LYS A 61 11.30 13.06 -20.17
CA LYS A 61 11.77 14.26 -20.89
C LYS A 61 10.61 15.18 -21.27
N ASN A 62 9.73 14.73 -22.15
CA ASN A 62 8.63 15.55 -22.69
C ASN A 62 7.27 14.90 -22.46
N ILE A 63 7.15 13.59 -22.65
CA ILE A 63 5.87 12.87 -22.62
C ILE A 63 6.00 11.67 -21.69
N LEU A 64 5.08 11.56 -20.73
CA LEU A 64 4.92 10.41 -19.88
C LEU A 64 3.76 9.55 -20.39
N THR A 65 3.99 8.26 -20.54
CA THR A 65 2.98 7.28 -20.92
C THR A 65 2.48 6.52 -19.70
N LEU A 66 1.16 6.33 -19.64
CA LEU A 66 0.45 5.59 -18.60
C LEU A 66 -0.15 4.31 -19.21
N LYS A 67 0.30 3.14 -18.76
CA LYS A 67 -0.29 1.85 -19.15
C LYS A 67 -1.12 1.30 -18.01
N GLY A 68 -2.29 0.75 -18.31
CA GLY A 68 -3.18 0.15 -17.32
C GLY A 68 -4.10 1.15 -16.59
N VAL A 69 -4.22 2.38 -17.09
CA VAL A 69 -5.14 3.40 -16.56
C VAL A 69 -6.47 3.35 -17.32
N GLU A 70 -7.58 3.40 -16.61
CA GLU A 70 -8.92 3.43 -17.21
C GLU A 70 -9.16 4.75 -17.98
N PRO A 71 -9.87 4.73 -19.11
CA PRO A 71 -10.27 5.96 -19.81
C PRO A 71 -11.09 6.88 -18.89
N ASN A 72 -10.92 8.19 -19.04
CA ASN A 72 -11.55 9.22 -18.20
C ASN A 72 -11.09 9.25 -16.72
N SER A 73 -10.01 8.54 -16.37
CA SER A 73 -9.38 8.70 -15.05
C SER A 73 -8.84 10.12 -14.87
N GLU A 74 -8.91 10.63 -13.65
CA GLU A 74 -8.41 11.95 -13.31
C GLU A 74 -6.94 11.86 -12.87
N LEU A 75 -6.05 12.49 -13.62
CA LEU A 75 -4.62 12.56 -13.32
C LEU A 75 -4.28 13.93 -12.76
N SER A 76 -3.63 13.93 -11.61
CA SER A 76 -3.18 15.12 -10.90
C SER A 76 -1.66 15.06 -10.72
N ILE A 77 -0.99 16.15 -11.03
CA ILE A 77 0.46 16.34 -10.88
C ILE A 77 0.67 17.32 -9.74
N TYR A 78 1.40 16.88 -8.72
CA TYR A 78 1.74 17.68 -7.55
C TYR A 78 3.25 17.94 -7.49
N SER A 79 3.63 19.08 -6.94
CA SER A 79 4.99 19.30 -6.47
C SER A 79 5.26 18.46 -5.21
N LEU A 80 6.53 18.23 -4.87
CA LEU A 80 6.88 17.57 -3.61
C LEU A 80 6.46 18.38 -2.36
N ASN A 81 6.17 19.67 -2.53
CA ASN A 81 5.62 20.53 -1.47
C ASN A 81 4.10 20.35 -1.29
N GLY A 82 3.46 19.50 -2.11
CA GLY A 82 2.03 19.21 -2.05
C GLY A 82 1.14 20.13 -2.88
N GLU A 83 1.72 21.06 -3.66
CA GLU A 83 0.94 21.97 -4.50
C GLU A 83 0.45 21.25 -5.76
N LEU A 84 -0.83 21.38 -6.09
CA LEU A 84 -1.39 20.87 -7.34
C LEU A 84 -0.96 21.76 -8.51
N LEU A 85 -0.09 21.25 -9.37
CA LEU A 85 0.43 21.97 -10.52
C LEU A 85 -0.46 21.82 -11.75
N ARG A 86 -1.06 20.64 -11.91
CA ARG A 86 -1.89 20.34 -13.07
C ARG A 86 -2.88 19.21 -12.77
N GLN A 87 -4.07 19.32 -13.34
CA GLN A 87 -5.06 18.26 -13.34
C GLN A 87 -5.59 18.06 -14.76
N VAL A 88 -5.59 16.82 -15.25
CA VAL A 88 -6.04 16.44 -16.58
C VAL A 88 -6.85 15.15 -16.53
N LYS A 89 -7.82 15.01 -17.43
CA LYS A 89 -8.48 13.72 -17.67
C LYS A 89 -7.65 12.91 -18.66
N VAL A 90 -7.45 11.64 -18.36
CA VAL A 90 -6.68 10.72 -19.20
C VAL A 90 -7.54 10.29 -20.38
N GLU A 91 -7.26 10.88 -21.55
CA GLU A 91 -7.90 10.51 -22.83
C GLU A 91 -7.00 9.57 -23.65
N ASN A 92 -5.73 9.94 -23.86
CA ASN A 92 -4.79 9.21 -24.73
C ASN A 92 -3.66 8.49 -23.97
N SER A 93 -3.87 8.17 -22.69
CA SER A 93 -2.88 7.45 -21.86
C SER A 93 -1.48 8.11 -21.84
N THR A 94 -1.40 9.41 -22.13
CA THR A 94 -0.17 10.19 -22.23
C THR A 94 -0.38 11.56 -21.59
N VAL A 95 0.70 12.09 -21.00
CA VAL A 95 0.69 13.39 -20.33
C VAL A 95 1.94 14.16 -20.73
N ASN A 96 1.75 15.43 -21.10
CA ASN A 96 2.84 16.32 -21.47
C ASN A 96 3.50 16.94 -20.22
N PHE A 97 4.81 16.75 -20.09
CA PHE A 97 5.71 17.24 -19.04
C PHE A 97 6.67 18.35 -19.52
N GLU A 98 6.61 18.77 -20.78
CA GLU A 98 7.50 19.75 -21.41
C GLU A 98 7.52 21.11 -20.71
N ASN A 99 6.37 21.59 -20.25
CA ASN A 99 6.24 22.88 -19.55
C ASN A 99 6.57 22.81 -18.05
N LEU A 100 7.06 21.67 -17.55
CA LEU A 100 7.46 21.51 -16.16
C LEU A 100 8.99 21.56 -16.05
N THR A 101 9.48 22.29 -15.03
CA THR A 101 10.91 22.39 -14.74
C THR A 101 11.49 21.03 -14.32
N PRO A 102 12.77 20.74 -14.57
CA PRO A 102 13.44 19.54 -14.03
C PRO A 102 13.32 19.47 -12.50
N ASN A 103 12.54 18.51 -12.01
CA ASN A 103 12.30 18.26 -10.59
C ASN A 103 11.56 16.92 -10.39
N ASN A 104 11.36 16.54 -9.14
CA ASN A 104 10.52 15.42 -8.75
C ASN A 104 9.06 15.87 -8.64
N TYR A 105 8.16 15.03 -9.16
CA TYR A 105 6.72 15.28 -9.15
C TYR A 105 5.98 14.06 -8.64
N LEU A 106 4.94 14.28 -7.85
CA LEU A 106 4.01 13.23 -7.44
C LEU A 106 2.84 13.20 -8.42
N ILE A 107 2.67 12.07 -9.09
CA ILE A 107 1.50 11.83 -9.93
C ILE A 107 0.51 11.00 -9.15
N LYS A 108 -0.73 11.48 -9.10
CA LYS A 108 -1.87 10.75 -8.56
C LYS A 108 -2.87 10.52 -9.68
N VAL A 109 -3.32 9.29 -9.83
CA VAL A 109 -4.40 8.97 -10.76
C VAL A 109 -5.54 8.37 -9.99
N LYS A 110 -6.71 8.97 -10.17
CA LYS A 110 -7.96 8.56 -9.57
C LYS A 110 -8.83 7.94 -10.66
N GLY A 111 -8.89 6.61 -10.67
CA GLY A 111 -9.83 5.83 -11.48
C GLY A 111 -11.18 5.70 -10.77
N LYS A 112 -12.06 4.85 -11.31
CA LYS A 112 -13.40 4.64 -10.73
C LYS A 112 -13.37 3.85 -9.41
N LYS A 113 -12.47 2.87 -9.34
CA LYS A 113 -12.34 1.98 -8.17
C LYS A 113 -11.04 2.21 -7.40
N THR A 114 -9.97 2.53 -8.11
CA THR A 114 -8.63 2.59 -7.55
C THR A 114 -8.04 3.99 -7.66
N THR A 115 -7.29 4.39 -6.64
CA THR A 115 -6.42 5.56 -6.68
C THR A 115 -4.99 5.09 -6.53
N PHE A 116 -4.11 5.45 -7.46
CA PHE A 116 -2.69 5.18 -7.34
C PHE A 116 -1.89 6.47 -7.29
N SER A 117 -0.70 6.42 -6.68
CA SER A 117 0.23 7.53 -6.70
C SER A 117 1.66 7.05 -6.88
N LYS A 118 2.47 7.76 -7.67
CA LYS A 118 3.88 7.44 -7.91
C LYS A 118 4.69 8.71 -8.13
N ILE A 119 5.93 8.68 -7.66
CA ILE A 119 6.90 9.75 -7.90
C ILE A 119 7.53 9.54 -9.28
N ILE A 120 7.65 10.62 -10.04
CA ILE A 120 8.31 10.68 -11.35
C ILE A 120 9.37 11.77 -11.32
N ILE A 121 10.49 11.51 -12.00
CA ILE A 121 11.63 12.41 -12.11
C ILE A 121 11.57 13.05 -13.49
N LYS A 122 11.51 14.39 -13.57
CA LYS A 122 11.64 15.16 -14.81
C LYS A 122 13.12 15.51 -15.03
N GLU A 123 13.64 15.19 -16.21
CA GLU A 123 15.00 15.57 -16.68
C GLU A 123 15.04 17.01 -17.20
#